data_AF-A0A970ZIX0-F1
#
_entry.id   AF-A0A970ZIX0-F1
#
_cell.length_a   1.000
_cell.length_b   1.000
_cell.length_c   1.000
_cell.angle_alpha   90.00
_cell.angle_beta   90.00
_cell.angle_gamma   90.00
#
_symmetry.space_group_name_H-M   'P 1'
#
loop_
_entity.id
_entity.type
_entity.pdbx_description
1 polymer ?
#
loop_
_entity_poly.entity_id
_entity_poly.type
_entity_poly.pdbx_seq_one_letter_code
_entity_poly.pdbx_strand_id
1 'polypeptide(L)'
;MPPKKARPEQRQKRPEWIGGRRRFPAYIQEPEPIRPDIIIWMDRDSLYLIDMEAIPPNTPNSALVDHFQRALANPRTAGKRPASLCVAGPSDAALLREHLGGEFEIRVAPTPEIDEVISRFVDYANPGVMPSYFGNRIPPAAVDRLFRAAADLYHSAPWDVVGGEDNLLLLDAPHFGLIGASISIIGALGEHRGLLIYESLASCLQMKRQAQHFSSMGTSPRRSELCTPAMSVTFNNAADVPARMLQEARENEWHPAAPDAYPIVLAFDPDNVVRPLGRHDCELATACCLAVSRLASRLSADGTLASGAGQETVVIETIPGSPVVTVALPLPGLGMDTGDADEHSLPPN
;
A
#
# COMPACT_ATOMS: atom_id res chain seq x y z
N MET A 1 -62.79 -10.46 32.73
CA MET A 1 -61.97 -9.69 31.76
C MET A 1 -60.57 -9.56 32.32
N PRO A 2 -59.53 -10.09 31.66
CA PRO A 2 -58.16 -10.00 32.15
C PRO A 2 -57.58 -8.60 31.84
N PRO A 3 -56.61 -8.11 32.64
CA PRO A 3 -56.02 -6.80 32.44
C PRO A 3 -55.10 -6.79 31.21
N LYS A 4 -55.18 -5.72 30.42
CA LYS A 4 -54.29 -5.45 29.28
C LYS A 4 -52.84 -5.36 29.78
N LYS A 5 -51.98 -6.27 29.31
CA LYS A 5 -50.53 -6.19 29.47
C LYS A 5 -50.04 -4.87 28.85
N ALA A 6 -49.38 -4.05 29.66
CA ALA A 6 -48.65 -2.87 29.19
C ALA A 6 -47.57 -3.32 28.19
N ARG A 7 -47.49 -2.64 27.05
CA ARG A 7 -46.37 -2.77 26.10
C ARG A 7 -45.09 -2.29 26.80
N PRO A 8 -43.96 -2.98 26.65
CA PRO A 8 -42.70 -2.47 27.18
C PRO A 8 -42.39 -1.13 26.50
N GLU A 9 -42.15 -0.11 27.31
CA GLU A 9 -41.63 1.18 26.85
C GLU A 9 -40.32 0.94 26.11
N GLN A 10 -40.34 1.13 24.79
CA GLN A 10 -39.13 1.31 24.03
C GLN A 10 -38.42 2.53 24.61
N ARG A 11 -37.39 2.32 25.43
CA ARG A 11 -36.41 3.35 25.78
C ARG A 11 -36.02 4.04 24.47
N GLN A 12 -36.49 5.27 24.26
CA GLN A 12 -36.03 6.10 23.15
C GLN A 12 -34.51 6.15 23.25
N LYS A 13 -33.83 5.48 22.33
CA LYS A 13 -32.38 5.58 22.19
C LYS A 13 -32.07 7.06 22.03
N ARG A 14 -31.32 7.61 22.97
CA ARG A 14 -30.88 8.99 22.87
C ARG A 14 -29.91 9.07 21.69
N PRO A 15 -30.03 10.06 20.80
CA PRO A 15 -29.18 10.16 19.61
C PRO A 15 -27.72 10.30 20.06
N GLU A 16 -26.87 9.41 19.55
CA GLU A 16 -25.42 9.42 19.77
C GLU A 16 -24.75 9.83 18.49
N TRP A 17 -23.88 10.85 18.55
CA TRP A 17 -23.02 11.19 17.43
C TRP A 17 -21.66 10.55 17.63
N ILE A 18 -21.13 9.95 16.57
CA ILE A 18 -19.74 9.50 16.52
C ILE A 18 -18.92 10.53 15.74
N GLY A 19 -17.74 10.82 16.26
CA GLY A 19 -16.82 11.80 15.68
C GLY A 19 -15.40 11.28 15.64
N GLY A 20 -14.63 11.77 14.68
CA GLY A 20 -13.22 11.47 14.65
C GLY A 20 -12.46 12.12 13.51
N ARG A 21 -11.14 12.05 13.64
CA ARG A 21 -10.18 12.36 12.59
C ARG A 21 -9.63 11.07 12.01
N ARG A 22 -9.52 10.96 10.69
CA ARG A 22 -8.94 9.81 9.98
C ARG A 22 -8.05 10.28 8.85
N ARG A 23 -6.92 9.60 8.64
CA ARG A 23 -6.13 9.80 7.43
C ARG A 23 -6.93 9.32 6.22
N PHE A 24 -7.03 10.14 5.17
CA PHE A 24 -7.76 9.75 3.97
C PHE A 24 -7.09 8.52 3.32
N PRO A 25 -7.83 7.48 2.89
CA PRO A 25 -7.23 6.22 2.43
C PRO A 25 -6.79 6.28 0.95
N ALA A 26 -6.53 7.48 0.43
CA ALA A 26 -6.00 7.75 -0.90
C ALA A 26 -5.23 9.07 -0.91
N TYR A 27 -4.31 9.24 -1.85
CA TYR A 27 -3.71 10.54 -2.13
C TYR A 27 -4.61 11.35 -3.07
N ILE A 28 -4.73 12.65 -2.80
CA ILE A 28 -5.43 13.60 -3.66
C ILE A 28 -4.38 14.40 -4.45
N GLN A 29 -4.68 14.64 -5.72
CA GLN A 29 -3.81 15.38 -6.62
C GLN A 29 -4.13 16.89 -6.55
N GLU A 30 -3.33 17.64 -5.79
CA GLU A 30 -3.12 19.08 -5.96
C GLU A 30 -1.64 19.28 -6.37
N PRO A 31 -1.06 20.48 -6.67
CA PRO A 31 0.18 20.54 -7.47
C PRO A 31 1.28 19.60 -6.93
N GLU A 32 1.39 19.51 -5.61
CA GLU A 32 1.98 18.36 -4.92
C GLU A 32 0.91 17.42 -4.33
N PRO A 33 1.08 16.09 -4.40
CA PRO A 33 0.07 15.19 -3.92
C PRO A 33 0.05 15.18 -2.39
N ILE A 34 -1.14 15.29 -1.83
CA ILE A 34 -1.34 15.32 -0.38
C ILE A 34 -2.26 14.18 0.02
N ARG A 35 -1.99 13.63 1.21
CA ARG A 35 -2.91 12.70 1.88
C ARG A 35 -3.57 13.45 3.04
N PRO A 36 -4.74 14.06 2.82
CA PRO A 36 -5.39 14.87 3.84
C PRO A 36 -5.89 13.99 4.99
N ASP A 37 -6.25 14.63 6.09
CA ASP A 37 -7.11 14.00 7.08
C ASP A 37 -8.56 14.36 6.80
N ILE A 38 -9.48 13.49 7.17
CA ILE A 38 -10.91 13.77 7.21
C ILE A 38 -11.32 13.94 8.66
N ILE A 39 -12.00 15.05 8.94
CA ILE A 39 -12.83 15.17 10.13
C ILE A 39 -14.25 14.80 9.75
N ILE A 40 -14.87 13.95 10.56
CA ILE A 40 -16.22 13.47 10.33
C ILE A 40 -17.01 13.45 11.62
N TRP A 41 -18.27 13.87 11.51
CA TRP A 41 -19.31 13.72 12.52
C TRP A 41 -20.52 13.06 11.86
N MET A 42 -21.05 12.02 12.48
CA MET A 42 -22.25 11.33 12.00
C MET A 42 -23.11 10.82 13.13
N ASP A 43 -24.40 10.66 12.84
CA ASP A 43 -25.32 9.99 13.74
C ASP A 43 -25.04 8.48 13.70
N ARG A 44 -24.84 7.86 14.86
CA ARG A 44 -24.39 6.46 14.94
C ARG A 44 -25.43 5.46 14.45
N ASP A 45 -26.70 5.66 14.81
CA ASP A 45 -27.76 4.69 14.51
C ASP A 45 -28.19 4.76 13.04
N SER A 46 -28.26 5.97 12.46
CA SER A 46 -28.70 6.17 11.07
C SER A 46 -27.55 6.23 10.06
N LEU A 47 -26.30 6.30 10.53
CA LEU A 47 -25.11 6.57 9.72
C LEU A 47 -25.23 7.86 8.88
N TYR A 48 -26.11 8.77 9.30
CA TYR A 48 -26.32 10.04 8.62
C TYR A 48 -25.11 10.94 8.83
N LEU A 49 -24.47 11.35 7.74
CA LEU A 49 -23.35 12.28 7.74
C LEU A 49 -23.83 13.69 8.16
N ILE A 50 -23.33 14.18 9.29
CA ILE A 50 -23.71 15.48 9.85
C ILE A 50 -22.76 16.55 9.32
N ASP A 51 -21.46 16.28 9.39
CA ASP A 51 -20.40 17.14 8.91
C ASP A 51 -19.21 16.29 8.49
N MET A 52 -18.56 16.66 7.39
CA MET A 52 -17.37 16.00 6.89
C MET A 52 -16.53 17.00 6.10
N GLU A 53 -15.23 17.00 6.34
CA GLU A 53 -14.30 17.86 5.60
C GLU A 53 -12.93 17.21 5.49
N ALA A 54 -12.33 17.34 4.31
CA ALA A 54 -10.92 17.03 4.10
C ALA A 54 -10.09 18.25 4.52
N ILE A 55 -9.18 18.04 5.46
CA ILE A 55 -8.31 19.06 6.05
C ILE A 55 -6.84 18.71 5.82
N PRO A 56 -5.93 19.69 5.78
CA PRO A 56 -4.50 19.42 5.76
C PRO A 56 -4.08 18.55 6.96
N PRO A 57 -3.10 17.64 6.79
CA PRO A 57 -2.72 16.71 7.85
C PRO A 57 -2.04 17.37 9.05
N ASN A 58 -1.55 18.60 8.90
CA ASN A 58 -0.93 19.37 9.97
C ASN A 58 -1.92 20.30 10.70
N THR A 59 -3.22 20.21 10.37
CA THR A 59 -4.26 20.98 11.05
C THR A 59 -4.30 20.63 12.54
N PRO A 60 -4.43 21.61 13.45
CA PRO A 60 -4.52 21.34 14.89
C PRO A 60 -5.70 20.43 15.26
N ASN A 61 -5.55 19.66 16.34
CA ASN A 61 -6.61 18.75 16.81
C ASN A 61 -7.89 19.48 17.26
N SER A 62 -7.80 20.77 17.61
CA SER A 62 -8.98 21.62 17.92
C SER A 62 -10.01 21.65 16.79
N ALA A 63 -9.59 21.40 15.55
CA ALA A 63 -10.51 21.32 14.41
C ALA A 63 -11.64 20.29 14.64
N LEU A 64 -11.40 19.19 15.35
CA LEU A 64 -12.48 18.23 15.66
C LEU A 64 -13.63 18.90 16.44
N VAL A 65 -13.29 19.79 17.37
CA VAL A 65 -14.24 20.56 18.18
C VAL A 65 -14.92 21.65 17.34
N ASP A 66 -14.14 22.37 16.53
CA ASP A 66 -14.65 23.44 15.67
C ASP A 66 -15.73 22.90 14.71
N HIS A 67 -15.46 21.73 14.12
CA HIS A 67 -16.39 21.01 13.26
C HIS A 67 -17.66 20.57 14.00
N PHE A 68 -17.53 20.10 15.24
CA PHE A 68 -18.68 19.74 16.07
C PHE A 68 -19.56 20.97 16.36
N GLN A 69 -18.96 22.08 16.76
CA GLN A 69 -19.69 23.32 17.06
C GLN A 69 -20.38 23.87 15.80
N ARG A 70 -19.71 23.84 14.65
CA ARG A 70 -20.30 24.16 13.35
C ARG A 70 -21.49 23.25 13.02
N ALA A 71 -21.34 21.95 13.26
CA ALA A 71 -22.40 20.97 13.07
C ALA A 71 -23.61 21.21 13.98
N LEU A 72 -23.41 21.67 15.22
CA LEU A 72 -24.50 22.05 16.12
C LEU A 72 -25.21 23.34 15.68
N ALA A 73 -24.46 24.31 15.14
CA ALA A 73 -25.00 25.59 14.69
C ALA A 73 -25.74 25.49 13.33
N ASN A 74 -25.59 24.39 12.61
CA ASN A 74 -26.17 24.21 11.28
C ASN A 74 -27.71 24.04 11.35
N PRO A 75 -28.52 24.89 10.67
CA PRO A 75 -29.97 24.76 10.69
C PRO A 75 -30.49 23.40 10.18
N ARG A 76 -29.73 22.73 9.30
CA ARG A 76 -30.10 21.41 8.74
C ARG A 76 -29.98 20.28 9.75
N THR A 77 -29.26 20.49 10.85
CA THR A 77 -29.01 19.52 11.93
C THR A 77 -29.68 19.94 13.24
N ALA A 78 -30.39 21.07 13.27
CA ALA A 78 -31.02 21.65 14.47
C ALA A 78 -32.03 20.71 15.17
N GLY A 79 -32.59 19.73 14.47
CA GLY A 79 -33.45 18.67 15.03
C GLY A 79 -32.74 17.36 15.39
N LYS A 80 -31.42 17.29 15.21
CA LYS A 80 -30.60 16.07 15.34
C LYS A 80 -29.58 16.14 16.48
N ARG A 81 -29.65 17.15 17.37
CA ARG A 81 -28.67 17.36 18.46
C ARG A 81 -28.46 16.06 19.25
N PRO A 82 -27.20 15.65 19.50
CA PRO A 82 -26.92 14.42 20.23
C PRO A 82 -27.16 14.60 21.73
N ALA A 83 -27.40 13.51 22.42
CA ALA A 83 -27.30 13.44 23.87
C ALA A 83 -25.92 12.95 24.34
N SER A 84 -25.22 12.17 23.51
CA SER A 84 -23.89 11.66 23.78
C SER A 84 -23.00 11.72 22.55
N LEU A 85 -21.70 11.82 22.80
CA LEU A 85 -20.64 11.79 21.79
C LEU A 85 -19.77 10.57 22.02
N CYS A 86 -19.36 9.91 20.94
CA CYS A 86 -18.43 8.80 20.97
C CYS A 86 -17.26 9.06 20.03
N VAL A 87 -16.04 8.93 20.57
CA VAL A 87 -14.79 9.10 19.83
C VAL A 87 -13.84 7.94 20.11
N ALA A 88 -12.94 7.63 19.17
CA ALA A 88 -12.03 6.48 19.30
C ALA A 88 -10.90 6.71 20.31
N GLY A 89 -10.38 7.94 20.40
CA GLY A 89 -9.17 8.27 21.16
C GLY A 89 -9.46 8.95 22.50
N PRO A 90 -8.72 8.60 23.58
CA PRO A 90 -8.78 9.33 24.85
C PRO A 90 -8.39 10.81 24.72
N SER A 91 -7.47 11.15 23.80
CA SER A 91 -7.04 12.53 23.51
C SER A 91 -8.19 13.37 22.96
N ASP A 92 -8.95 12.83 22.01
CA ASP A 92 -10.09 13.51 21.40
C ASP A 92 -11.21 13.73 22.43
N ALA A 93 -11.44 12.74 23.30
CA ALA A 93 -12.41 12.86 24.38
C ALA A 93 -12.00 13.91 25.42
N ALA A 94 -10.71 13.99 25.77
CA ALA A 94 -10.21 15.01 26.68
C ALA A 94 -10.39 16.42 26.08
N LEU A 95 -10.04 16.59 24.80
CA LEU A 95 -10.19 17.84 24.07
C LEU A 95 -11.66 18.29 24.02
N LEU A 96 -12.58 17.38 23.69
CA LEU A 96 -14.02 17.67 23.67
C LEU A 96 -14.55 18.05 25.07
N ARG A 97 -14.12 17.36 26.14
CA ARG A 97 -14.53 17.69 27.52
C ARG A 97 -14.04 19.06 27.95
N GLU A 98 -12.82 19.42 27.57
CA GLU A 98 -12.25 20.74 27.87
C GLU A 98 -13.07 21.87 27.22
N HIS A 99 -13.47 21.70 25.96
CA HIS A 99 -14.13 22.76 25.19
C HIS A 99 -15.66 22.79 25.32
N LEU A 100 -16.30 21.64 25.53
CA LEU A 100 -17.76 21.52 25.61
C LEU A 100 -18.28 21.45 27.06
N GLY A 101 -17.38 21.31 28.03
CA GLY A 101 -17.73 21.14 29.43
C GLY A 101 -18.57 19.88 29.69
N GLY A 102 -19.51 19.98 30.63
CA GLY A 102 -20.38 18.88 31.06
C GLY A 102 -21.69 18.75 30.29
N GLU A 103 -21.83 19.40 29.13
CA GLU A 103 -23.10 19.43 28.39
C GLU A 103 -23.46 18.08 27.77
N PHE A 104 -22.46 17.32 27.32
CA PHE A 104 -22.63 16.03 26.64
C PHE A 104 -21.94 14.90 27.41
N GLU A 105 -22.53 13.70 27.39
CA GLU A 105 -21.83 12.49 27.80
C GLU A 105 -20.81 12.13 26.71
N ILE A 106 -19.52 12.10 27.04
CA ILE A 106 -18.44 11.78 26.09
C ILE A 106 -17.84 10.41 26.42
N ARG A 107 -17.94 9.50 25.47
CA ARG A 107 -17.47 8.12 25.56
C ARG A 107 -16.26 7.87 24.66
N VAL A 108 -15.32 7.09 25.17
CA VAL A 108 -14.21 6.55 24.38
C VAL A 108 -14.55 5.12 24.00
N ALA A 109 -14.73 4.84 22.72
CA ALA A 109 -14.96 3.50 22.19
C ALA A 109 -14.56 3.44 20.71
N PRO A 110 -14.21 2.25 20.17
CA PRO A 110 -13.94 2.10 18.74
C PRO A 110 -15.09 2.63 17.88
N THR A 111 -14.76 3.28 16.77
CA THR A 111 -15.72 3.85 15.82
C THR A 111 -15.52 3.27 14.40
N PRO A 112 -15.64 1.94 14.21
CA PRO A 112 -15.44 1.29 12.91
C PRO A 112 -16.44 1.77 11.83
N GLU A 113 -17.58 2.30 12.24
CA GLU A 113 -18.62 2.83 11.36
C GLU A 113 -18.08 4.02 10.52
N ILE A 114 -17.20 4.83 11.11
CA ILE A 114 -16.52 5.92 10.40
C ILE A 114 -15.61 5.36 9.30
N ASP A 115 -14.85 4.32 9.61
CA ASP A 115 -13.89 3.72 8.68
C ASP A 115 -14.62 3.09 7.48
N GLU A 116 -15.78 2.47 7.73
CA GLU A 116 -16.64 1.89 6.69
C GLU A 116 -17.21 2.97 5.75
N VAL A 117 -17.71 4.08 6.28
CA VAL A 117 -18.24 5.18 5.45
C VAL A 117 -17.16 5.82 4.61
N ILE A 118 -15.96 6.04 5.18
CA ILE A 118 -14.83 6.58 4.43
C ILE A 118 -14.39 5.62 3.33
N SER A 119 -14.30 4.31 3.61
CA SER A 119 -13.95 3.31 2.59
C SER A 119 -14.91 3.34 1.41
N ARG A 120 -16.22 3.33 1.68
CA ARG A 120 -17.26 3.38 0.62
C ARG A 120 -17.21 4.67 -0.18
N PHE A 121 -16.92 5.80 0.48
CA PHE A 121 -16.77 7.09 -0.20
C PHE A 121 -15.61 7.05 -1.19
N VAL A 122 -14.47 6.45 -0.82
CA VAL A 122 -13.32 6.32 -1.73
C VAL A 122 -13.62 5.40 -2.90
N ASP A 123 -14.26 4.26 -2.65
CA ASP A 123 -14.66 3.33 -3.73
C ASP A 123 -15.57 4.01 -4.77
N TYR A 124 -16.43 4.93 -4.32
CA TYR A 124 -17.32 5.71 -5.19
C TYR A 124 -16.62 6.90 -5.87
N ALA A 125 -15.80 7.65 -5.13
CA ALA A 125 -15.15 8.87 -5.62
C ALA A 125 -13.97 8.57 -6.56
N ASN A 126 -13.34 7.40 -6.41
CA ASN A 126 -12.19 7.01 -7.19
C ASN A 126 -12.31 5.52 -7.58
N PRO A 127 -13.21 5.18 -8.52
CA PRO A 127 -13.49 3.79 -8.89
C PRO A 127 -12.29 3.19 -9.62
N GLY A 128 -11.28 2.74 -8.88
CA GLY A 128 -10.11 2.03 -9.40
C GLY A 128 -9.30 2.78 -10.45
N VAL A 129 -9.49 4.10 -10.64
CA VAL A 129 -8.73 4.87 -11.61
C VAL A 129 -7.34 5.10 -11.05
N MET A 130 -6.45 4.18 -11.39
CA MET A 130 -5.03 4.39 -11.28
C MET A 130 -4.65 5.68 -12.02
N PRO A 131 -4.19 6.74 -11.33
CA PRO A 131 -3.67 7.92 -12.00
C PRO A 131 -2.49 7.46 -12.87
N SER A 132 -2.38 8.01 -14.08
CA SER A 132 -1.19 7.73 -14.88
C SER A 132 0.04 8.25 -14.13
N TYR A 133 1.02 7.37 -13.92
CA TYR A 133 2.32 7.78 -13.40
C TYR A 133 3.18 8.47 -14.47
N PHE A 134 2.73 8.53 -15.73
CA PHE A 134 3.37 9.33 -16.79
C PHE A 134 3.02 10.82 -16.75
N GLY A 135 2.21 11.26 -15.77
CA GLY A 135 1.90 12.67 -15.60
C GLY A 135 3.14 13.55 -15.35
N ASN A 136 2.94 14.87 -15.30
CA ASN A 136 3.98 15.91 -15.26
C ASN A 136 5.08 15.81 -14.18
N ARG A 137 5.04 14.83 -13.27
CA ARG A 137 6.03 14.64 -12.19
C ARG A 137 7.27 13.86 -12.63
N ILE A 138 7.15 13.01 -13.65
CA ILE A 138 8.23 12.16 -14.11
C ILE A 138 8.66 12.62 -15.50
N PRO A 139 9.95 12.96 -15.72
CA PRO A 139 10.42 13.33 -17.05
C PRO A 139 10.18 12.21 -18.06
N PRO A 140 9.70 12.50 -19.29
CA PRO A 140 9.47 11.49 -20.33
C PRO A 140 10.68 10.57 -20.57
N ALA A 141 11.89 11.11 -20.50
CA ALA A 141 13.13 10.34 -20.66
C ALA A 141 13.36 9.31 -19.55
N ALA A 142 12.87 9.54 -18.33
CA ALA A 142 12.94 8.55 -17.25
C ALA A 142 11.95 7.40 -17.49
N VAL A 143 10.77 7.72 -18.04
CA VAL A 143 9.76 6.72 -18.41
C VAL A 143 10.23 5.87 -19.60
N ASP A 144 10.81 6.48 -20.64
CA ASP A 144 11.40 5.74 -21.77
C ASP A 144 12.42 4.69 -21.29
N ARG A 145 13.31 5.08 -20.37
CA ARG A 145 14.28 4.15 -19.76
C ARG A 145 13.60 3.02 -19.00
N LEU A 146 12.53 3.32 -18.26
CA LEU A 146 11.76 2.30 -17.56
C LEU A 146 11.14 1.31 -18.55
N PHE A 147 10.54 1.76 -19.66
CA PHE A 147 9.98 0.86 -20.66
C PHE A 147 11.02 -0.06 -21.27
N ARG A 148 12.19 0.46 -21.62
CA ARG A 148 13.31 -0.33 -22.16
C ARG A 148 13.80 -1.36 -21.14
N ALA A 149 14.06 -0.92 -19.90
CA ALA A 149 14.52 -1.80 -18.84
C ALA A 149 13.48 -2.88 -18.47
N ALA A 150 12.20 -2.52 -18.46
CA ALA A 150 11.13 -3.46 -18.20
C ALA A 150 10.97 -4.45 -19.36
N ALA A 151 11.21 -4.03 -20.60
CA ALA A 151 11.24 -4.94 -21.74
C ALA A 151 12.39 -5.95 -21.62
N ASP A 152 13.59 -5.50 -21.23
CA ASP A 152 14.72 -6.39 -20.96
C ASP A 152 14.39 -7.40 -19.86
N LEU A 153 13.76 -6.94 -18.77
CA LEU A 153 13.29 -7.81 -17.69
C LEU A 153 12.29 -8.85 -18.20
N TYR A 154 11.29 -8.42 -18.99
CA TYR A 154 10.27 -9.30 -19.55
C TYR A 154 10.88 -10.39 -20.44
N HIS A 155 11.81 -10.03 -21.33
CA HIS A 155 12.48 -10.98 -22.21
C HIS A 155 13.42 -11.93 -21.47
N SER A 156 14.10 -11.45 -20.41
CA SER A 156 14.95 -12.31 -19.58
C SER A 156 14.15 -13.29 -18.71
N ALA A 157 12.85 -13.03 -18.52
CA ALA A 157 11.90 -13.89 -17.82
C ALA A 157 12.44 -14.50 -16.51
N PRO A 158 12.88 -13.66 -15.54
CA PRO A 158 13.51 -14.16 -14.30
C PRO A 158 12.62 -15.12 -13.51
N TRP A 159 11.30 -15.01 -13.63
CA TRP A 159 10.31 -15.91 -13.02
C TRP A 159 10.30 -17.32 -13.60
N ASP A 160 10.85 -17.53 -14.80
CA ASP A 160 11.01 -18.86 -15.42
C ASP A 160 12.38 -19.49 -15.08
N VAL A 161 13.34 -18.66 -14.64
CA VAL A 161 14.73 -19.05 -14.35
C VAL A 161 14.96 -19.29 -12.86
N VAL A 162 14.41 -18.41 -12.03
CA VAL A 162 14.53 -18.44 -10.58
C VAL A 162 13.32 -19.19 -10.01
N GLY A 163 13.50 -20.48 -9.75
CA GLY A 163 12.44 -21.38 -9.27
C GLY A 163 12.34 -21.46 -7.74
N GLY A 164 11.16 -21.86 -7.24
CA GLY A 164 10.99 -22.35 -5.87
C GLY A 164 11.13 -21.29 -4.76
N GLU A 165 11.87 -21.64 -3.70
CA GLU A 165 12.09 -20.81 -2.51
C GLU A 165 13.11 -19.68 -2.75
N ASP A 166 13.88 -19.75 -3.85
CA ASP A 166 14.94 -18.82 -4.23
C ASP A 166 14.42 -17.55 -4.91
N ASN A 167 13.13 -17.25 -4.80
CA ASN A 167 12.53 -16.06 -5.43
C ASN A 167 12.88 -14.73 -4.74
N LEU A 168 13.80 -14.73 -3.78
CA LEU A 168 14.21 -13.56 -3.01
C LEU A 168 15.67 -13.19 -3.25
N LEU A 169 15.90 -11.97 -3.70
CA LEU A 169 17.22 -11.39 -3.93
C LEU A 169 17.56 -10.36 -2.85
N LEU A 170 18.83 -10.29 -2.48
CA LEU A 170 19.39 -9.11 -1.81
C LEU A 170 19.47 -7.96 -2.82
N LEU A 171 19.19 -6.73 -2.37
CA LEU A 171 19.36 -5.51 -3.14
C LEU A 171 20.20 -4.50 -2.35
N ASP A 172 21.33 -4.10 -2.94
CA ASP A 172 22.09 -2.93 -2.53
C ASP A 172 22.06 -1.89 -3.64
N ALA A 173 21.43 -0.76 -3.36
CA ALA A 173 21.33 0.38 -4.27
C ALA A 173 21.54 1.70 -3.49
N PRO A 174 22.78 1.99 -3.06
CA PRO A 174 23.08 3.10 -2.15
C PRO A 174 22.61 4.47 -2.65
N HIS A 175 22.68 4.70 -3.96
CA HIS A 175 22.20 5.92 -4.60
C HIS A 175 20.71 6.18 -4.33
N PHE A 176 19.94 5.12 -4.16
CA PHE A 176 18.51 5.17 -3.88
C PHE A 176 18.17 5.10 -2.40
N GLY A 177 19.18 5.05 -1.51
CA GLY A 177 19.02 4.92 -0.06
C GLY A 177 18.70 3.49 0.40
N LEU A 178 18.92 2.49 -0.46
CA LEU A 178 18.63 1.09 -0.15
C LEU A 178 19.93 0.30 0.05
N ILE A 179 20.10 -0.27 1.25
CA ILE A 179 21.21 -1.16 1.60
C ILE A 179 20.60 -2.33 2.38
N GLY A 180 20.87 -3.57 1.97
CA GLY A 180 20.24 -4.74 2.56
C GLY A 180 18.74 -4.85 2.27
N ALA A 181 18.27 -4.20 1.21
CA ALA A 181 16.91 -4.29 0.73
C ALA A 181 16.66 -5.68 0.12
N SER A 182 15.40 -5.98 -0.23
CA SER A 182 15.06 -7.26 -0.85
C SER A 182 14.15 -7.10 -2.06
N ILE A 183 14.33 -7.99 -3.04
CA ILE A 183 13.45 -8.11 -4.21
C ILE A 183 12.83 -9.50 -4.20
N SER A 184 11.51 -9.59 -4.23
CA SER A 184 10.78 -10.82 -4.52
C SER A 184 10.40 -10.88 -5.99
N ILE A 185 10.83 -11.92 -6.69
CA ILE A 185 10.37 -12.23 -8.04
C ILE A 185 9.00 -12.92 -7.93
N ILE A 186 8.02 -12.45 -8.70
CA ILE A 186 6.66 -12.98 -8.71
C ILE A 186 6.26 -13.45 -10.11
N GLY A 187 5.29 -14.38 -10.15
CA GLY A 187 4.70 -14.88 -11.39
C GLY A 187 5.19 -16.23 -11.89
N ALA A 188 5.77 -17.07 -11.03
CA ALA A 188 6.19 -18.44 -11.36
C ALA A 188 5.04 -19.36 -11.83
N LEU A 189 3.77 -18.97 -11.60
CA LEU A 189 2.58 -19.69 -12.09
C LEU A 189 1.94 -19.03 -13.33
N GLY A 190 2.67 -18.11 -13.99
CA GLY A 190 2.22 -17.46 -15.22
C GLY A 190 1.27 -16.27 -15.02
N GLU A 191 0.80 -16.02 -13.80
CA GLU A 191 -0.03 -14.86 -13.46
C GLU A 191 0.78 -13.80 -12.72
N HIS A 192 0.52 -12.51 -12.98
CA HIS A 192 1.11 -11.38 -12.26
C HIS A 192 2.65 -11.41 -12.20
N ARG A 193 3.30 -11.47 -13.38
CA ARG A 193 4.75 -11.43 -13.52
C ARG A 193 5.31 -10.08 -13.07
N GLY A 194 6.45 -10.10 -12.38
CA GLY A 194 7.09 -8.86 -11.94
C GLY A 194 8.04 -9.00 -10.77
N LEU A 195 8.30 -7.86 -10.14
CA LEU A 195 9.17 -7.68 -8.98
C LEU A 195 8.39 -6.97 -7.87
N LEU A 196 8.60 -7.39 -6.63
CA LEU A 196 8.24 -6.65 -5.42
C LEU A 196 9.52 -6.24 -4.70
N ILE A 197 9.70 -4.96 -4.45
CA ILE A 197 10.89 -4.37 -3.85
C ILE A 197 10.52 -3.88 -2.46
N TYR A 198 11.27 -4.34 -1.45
CA TYR A 198 11.08 -3.98 -0.05
C TYR A 198 12.35 -3.32 0.49
N GLU A 199 12.18 -2.35 1.38
CA GLU A 199 13.29 -1.62 2.01
C GLU A 199 14.20 -2.52 2.87
N SER A 200 13.71 -3.69 3.29
CA SER A 200 14.49 -4.69 4.03
C SER A 200 13.98 -6.10 3.81
N LEU A 201 14.82 -7.11 4.12
CA LEU A 201 14.38 -8.51 4.19
C LEU A 201 13.28 -8.71 5.24
N ALA A 202 13.36 -8.02 6.39
CA ALA A 202 12.37 -8.13 7.45
C ALA A 202 10.97 -7.72 6.96
N SER A 203 10.89 -6.64 6.17
CA SER A 203 9.68 -6.18 5.51
C SER A 203 9.10 -7.24 4.55
N CYS A 204 9.94 -7.83 3.70
CA CYS A 204 9.52 -8.90 2.80
C CYS A 204 8.97 -10.12 3.56
N LEU A 205 9.67 -10.56 4.61
CA LEU A 205 9.24 -11.72 5.41
C LEU A 205 7.95 -11.44 6.19
N GLN A 206 7.77 -10.20 6.67
CA GLN A 206 6.52 -9.79 7.29
C GLN A 206 5.35 -9.89 6.31
N MET A 207 5.51 -9.35 5.09
CA MET A 207 4.49 -9.43 4.05
C MET A 207 4.16 -10.89 3.68
N LYS A 208 5.18 -11.74 3.49
CA LYS A 208 4.96 -13.19 3.22
C LYS A 208 4.18 -13.87 4.36
N ARG A 209 4.53 -13.61 5.62
CA ARG A 209 3.81 -14.16 6.79
C ARG A 209 2.36 -13.69 6.84
N GLN A 210 2.10 -12.41 6.56
CA GLN A 210 0.74 -11.87 6.49
C GLN A 210 -0.06 -12.56 5.38
N ALA A 211 0.48 -12.64 4.16
CA ALA A 211 -0.18 -13.31 3.04
C ALA A 211 -0.52 -14.78 3.35
N GLN A 212 0.39 -15.52 3.99
CA GLN A 212 0.15 -16.90 4.42
C GLN A 212 -0.95 -17.01 5.49
N HIS A 213 -0.95 -16.09 6.46
CA HIS A 213 -1.97 -16.04 7.50
C HIS A 213 -3.37 -15.82 6.93
N PHE A 214 -3.52 -14.85 6.03
CA PHE A 214 -4.81 -14.58 5.38
C PHE A 214 -5.27 -15.71 4.47
N SER A 215 -4.32 -16.31 3.73
CA SER A 215 -4.60 -17.48 2.88
C SER A 215 -5.10 -18.67 3.70
N SER A 216 -4.50 -18.95 4.87
CA SER A 216 -4.92 -20.08 5.72
C SER A 216 -6.29 -19.87 6.37
N MET A 217 -6.69 -18.61 6.58
CA MET A 217 -8.04 -18.27 7.07
C MET A 217 -9.09 -18.20 5.96
N GLY A 218 -8.70 -18.28 4.68
CA GLY A 218 -9.61 -18.10 3.55
C GLY A 218 -10.22 -16.69 3.47
N THR A 219 -9.54 -15.70 4.04
CA THR A 219 -9.98 -14.30 4.10
C THR A 219 -8.98 -13.41 3.42
N SER A 220 -9.42 -12.36 2.74
CA SER A 220 -8.52 -11.33 2.22
C SER A 220 -8.17 -10.29 3.29
N PRO A 221 -6.91 -9.85 3.39
CA PRO A 221 -6.54 -8.76 4.29
C PRO A 221 -7.29 -7.48 3.95
N ARG A 222 -7.68 -6.71 4.97
CA ARG A 222 -8.02 -5.30 4.77
C ARG A 222 -6.73 -4.53 4.48
N ARG A 223 -6.82 -3.46 3.69
CA ARG A 223 -5.63 -2.62 3.35
C ARG A 223 -4.87 -2.17 4.59
N SER A 224 -5.59 -1.77 5.64
CA SER A 224 -5.03 -1.34 6.93
C SER A 224 -4.28 -2.42 7.73
N GLU A 225 -4.37 -3.69 7.33
CA GLU A 225 -3.70 -4.82 8.00
C GLU A 225 -2.35 -5.15 7.34
N LEU A 226 -2.15 -4.68 6.12
CA LEU A 226 -0.89 -4.77 5.39
C LEU A 226 -0.13 -3.46 5.65
N CYS A 227 0.84 -3.48 6.57
CA CYS A 227 1.54 -2.26 6.99
C CYS A 227 3.01 -2.27 6.58
N THR A 228 3.29 -2.68 5.34
CA THR A 228 4.67 -2.80 4.85
C THR A 228 4.82 -2.01 3.56
N PRO A 229 5.60 -0.91 3.57
CA PRO A 229 5.97 -0.20 2.37
C PRO A 229 6.64 -1.14 1.37
N ALA A 230 6.22 -1.04 0.11
CA ALA A 230 6.79 -1.80 -0.98
C ALA A 230 6.66 -1.03 -2.29
N MET A 231 7.48 -1.38 -3.26
CA MET A 231 7.29 -0.97 -4.64
C MET A 231 7.11 -2.21 -5.50
N SER A 232 6.22 -2.15 -6.48
CA SER A 232 5.99 -3.22 -7.43
C SER A 232 6.30 -2.75 -8.84
N VAL A 233 6.88 -3.65 -9.64
CA VAL A 233 6.97 -3.53 -11.09
C VAL A 233 6.31 -4.77 -11.65
N THR A 234 5.17 -4.61 -12.30
CA THR A 234 4.35 -5.72 -12.84
C THR A 234 4.07 -5.52 -14.32
N PHE A 235 3.60 -6.57 -14.98
CA PHE A 235 3.29 -6.56 -16.40
C PHE A 235 1.80 -6.84 -16.62
N ASN A 236 1.14 -5.92 -17.33
CA ASN A 236 -0.30 -6.00 -17.59
C ASN A 236 -0.61 -6.06 -19.09
N ASN A 237 -1.77 -6.65 -19.40
CA ASN A 237 -2.37 -6.54 -20.72
C ASN A 237 -2.80 -5.11 -21.02
N ALA A 238 -2.68 -4.71 -22.28
CA ALA A 238 -3.19 -3.42 -22.74
C ALA A 238 -4.65 -3.16 -22.33
N ALA A 239 -5.50 -4.20 -22.24
CA ALA A 239 -6.88 -4.08 -21.80
C ALA A 239 -7.05 -3.69 -20.31
N ASP A 240 -6.05 -4.01 -19.49
CA ASP A 240 -6.03 -3.75 -18.05
C ASP A 240 -5.27 -2.45 -17.70
N VAL A 241 -4.69 -1.78 -18.71
CA VAL A 241 -3.97 -0.51 -18.56
C VAL A 241 -4.94 0.67 -18.72
N PRO A 242 -4.90 1.68 -17.84
CA PRO A 242 -5.74 2.87 -17.99
C PRO A 242 -5.58 3.53 -19.37
N ALA A 243 -6.69 3.90 -20.01
CA ALA A 243 -6.69 4.46 -21.37
C ALA A 243 -5.77 5.68 -21.54
N ARG A 244 -5.67 6.53 -20.52
CA ARG A 244 -4.76 7.69 -20.49
C ARG A 244 -3.29 7.26 -20.59
N MET A 245 -2.92 6.21 -19.88
CA MET A 245 -1.56 5.67 -19.86
C MET A 245 -1.19 5.09 -21.24
N LEU A 246 -2.12 4.38 -21.88
CA LEU A 246 -1.94 3.91 -23.26
C LEU A 246 -1.78 5.06 -24.25
N GLN A 247 -2.53 6.14 -24.08
CA GLN A 247 -2.42 7.32 -24.93
C GLN A 247 -1.04 7.98 -24.79
N GLU A 248 -0.61 8.24 -23.56
CA GLU A 248 0.71 8.83 -23.25
C GLU A 248 1.86 7.96 -23.78
N ALA A 249 1.76 6.63 -23.67
CA ALA A 249 2.74 5.71 -24.26
C ALA A 249 2.80 5.82 -25.79
N ARG A 250 1.66 5.97 -26.47
CA ARG A 250 1.63 6.20 -27.94
C ARG A 250 2.22 7.55 -28.33
N GLU A 251 1.88 8.60 -27.58
CA GLU A 251 2.36 9.97 -27.85
C GLU A 251 3.88 10.11 -27.70
N ASN A 252 4.49 9.33 -26.81
CA ASN A 252 5.92 9.34 -26.54
C ASN A 252 6.69 8.17 -27.17
N GLU A 253 6.02 7.36 -28.01
CA GLU A 253 6.61 6.20 -28.70
C GLU A 253 7.23 5.17 -27.72
N TRP A 254 6.62 5.01 -26.54
CA TRP A 254 7.02 3.99 -25.59
C TRP A 254 6.39 2.64 -25.95
N HIS A 255 7.23 1.67 -26.26
CA HIS A 255 6.81 0.35 -26.68
C HIS A 255 7.06 -0.68 -25.58
N PRO A 256 6.03 -1.41 -25.11
CA PRO A 256 6.23 -2.56 -24.24
C PRO A 256 6.89 -3.72 -25.02
N ALA A 257 7.46 -4.69 -24.30
CA ALA A 257 8.06 -5.88 -24.91
C ALA A 257 7.07 -6.73 -25.73
N ALA A 258 5.80 -6.73 -25.31
CA ALA A 258 4.71 -7.49 -25.89
C ALA A 258 3.36 -6.82 -25.53
N PRO A 259 2.25 -7.17 -26.21
CA PRO A 259 0.92 -6.62 -25.91
C PRO A 259 0.43 -6.86 -24.47
N ASP A 260 0.97 -7.89 -23.81
CA ASP A 260 0.72 -8.29 -22.42
C ASP A 260 1.80 -7.84 -21.43
N ALA A 261 2.74 -7.00 -21.89
CA ALA A 261 3.93 -6.60 -21.13
C ALA A 261 4.01 -5.10 -20.89
N TYR A 262 2.87 -4.42 -20.68
CA TYR A 262 2.91 -3.03 -20.24
C TYR A 262 3.44 -2.97 -18.81
N PRO A 263 4.57 -2.29 -18.56
CA PRO A 263 5.07 -2.15 -17.20
C PRO A 263 4.08 -1.31 -16.40
N ILE A 264 3.75 -1.75 -15.19
CA ILE A 264 2.96 -1.01 -14.21
C ILE A 264 3.78 -0.92 -12.94
N VAL A 265 4.06 0.31 -12.53
CA VAL A 265 4.80 0.59 -11.29
C VAL A 265 3.83 1.15 -10.25
N LEU A 266 3.84 0.57 -9.05
CA LEU A 266 3.11 1.07 -7.88
C LEU A 266 4.05 1.17 -6.71
N ALA A 267 3.94 2.24 -5.93
CA ALA A 267 4.57 2.34 -4.62
C ALA A 267 3.49 2.43 -3.56
N PHE A 268 3.68 1.69 -2.47
CA PHE A 268 2.78 1.62 -1.33
C PHE A 268 3.43 2.32 -0.13
N ASP A 269 2.64 3.13 0.57
CA ASP A 269 3.06 3.73 1.84
C ASP A 269 2.89 2.73 3.01
N PRO A 270 3.27 3.09 4.25
CA PRO A 270 3.10 2.22 5.41
C PRO A 270 1.65 1.84 5.75
N ASP A 271 0.65 2.56 5.23
CA ASP A 271 -0.77 2.22 5.37
C ASP A 271 -1.28 1.41 4.16
N ASN A 272 -0.37 0.97 3.29
CA ASN A 272 -0.62 0.25 2.05
C ASN A 272 -1.58 0.97 1.10
N VAL A 273 -1.46 2.30 1.09
CA VAL A 273 -2.09 3.16 0.10
C VAL A 273 -1.11 3.40 -1.04
N VAL A 274 -1.59 3.27 -2.28
CA VAL A 274 -0.80 3.62 -3.46
C VAL A 274 -0.46 5.11 -3.39
N ARG A 275 0.84 5.40 -3.25
CA ARG A 275 1.35 6.76 -3.26
C ARG A 275 1.75 7.18 -4.68
N PRO A 276 1.67 8.47 -5.01
CA PRO A 276 2.16 8.98 -6.28
C PRO A 276 3.65 8.69 -6.47
N LEU A 277 4.00 8.33 -7.70
CA LEU A 277 5.38 8.08 -8.08
C LEU A 277 6.09 9.39 -8.41
N GLY A 278 7.35 9.46 -8.01
CA GLY A 278 8.30 10.48 -8.43
C GLY A 278 9.35 9.95 -9.38
N ARG A 279 10.23 10.84 -9.84
CA ARG A 279 11.39 10.49 -10.67
C ARG A 279 12.28 9.42 -10.01
N HIS A 280 12.52 9.55 -8.70
CA HIS A 280 13.32 8.61 -7.91
C HIS A 280 12.78 7.18 -8.00
N ASP A 281 11.46 7.01 -7.90
CA ASP A 281 10.81 5.70 -7.95
C ASP A 281 10.95 5.06 -9.33
N CYS A 282 10.77 5.86 -10.39
CA CYS A 282 10.93 5.40 -11.77
C CYS A 282 12.38 4.98 -12.07
N GLU A 283 13.35 5.74 -11.56
CA GLU A 283 14.78 5.44 -11.71
C GLU A 283 15.17 4.18 -10.90
N LEU A 284 14.65 4.01 -9.69
CA LEU A 284 14.85 2.79 -8.90
C LEU A 284 14.24 1.56 -9.61
N ALA A 285 13.00 1.67 -10.11
CA ALA A 285 12.35 0.59 -10.85
C ALA A 285 13.15 0.20 -12.10
N THR A 286 13.65 1.19 -12.84
CA THR A 286 14.53 0.99 -14.01
C THR A 286 15.80 0.23 -13.61
N ALA A 287 16.48 0.69 -12.56
CA ALA A 287 17.68 0.09 -12.01
C ALA A 287 17.46 -1.38 -11.61
N CYS A 288 16.38 -1.68 -10.88
CA CYS A 288 16.03 -3.03 -10.48
C CYS A 288 15.73 -3.94 -11.68
N CYS A 289 15.00 -3.45 -12.68
CA CYS A 289 14.71 -4.21 -13.90
C CYS A 289 15.99 -4.63 -14.63
N LEU A 290 16.95 -3.70 -14.80
CA LEU A 290 18.22 -3.97 -15.46
C LEU A 290 19.13 -4.90 -14.66
N ALA A 291 19.20 -4.72 -13.34
CA ALA A 291 20.03 -5.57 -12.49
C ALA A 291 19.52 -7.02 -12.48
N VAL A 292 18.21 -7.20 -12.32
CA VAL A 292 17.59 -8.53 -12.31
C VAL A 292 17.64 -9.18 -13.68
N SER A 293 17.44 -8.44 -14.78
CA SER A 293 17.50 -9.01 -16.13
C SER A 293 18.90 -9.54 -16.48
N ARG A 294 19.95 -8.83 -16.05
CA ARG A 294 21.34 -9.30 -16.23
C ARG A 294 21.64 -10.54 -15.38
N LEU A 295 21.21 -10.54 -14.11
CA LEU A 295 21.35 -11.72 -13.25
C LEU A 295 20.65 -12.95 -13.87
N ALA A 296 19.41 -12.80 -14.32
CA ALA A 296 18.63 -13.87 -14.94
C ALA A 296 19.26 -14.39 -16.24
N SER A 297 19.76 -13.48 -17.07
CA SER A 297 20.46 -13.84 -18.32
C SER A 297 21.73 -14.66 -18.03
N ARG A 298 22.48 -14.30 -16.98
CA ARG A 298 23.67 -15.04 -16.54
C ARG A 298 23.31 -16.41 -15.99
N LEU A 299 22.33 -16.49 -15.10
CA LEU A 299 21.86 -17.76 -14.53
C LEU A 299 21.36 -18.73 -15.61
N SER A 300 20.69 -18.20 -16.65
CA SER A 300 20.24 -18.99 -17.80
C SER A 300 21.40 -19.52 -18.64
N ALA A 301 22.44 -18.70 -18.86
CA ALA A 301 23.61 -19.08 -19.65
C ALA A 301 24.48 -20.14 -18.95
N ASP A 302 24.57 -20.08 -17.61
CA ASP A 302 25.37 -21.01 -16.80
C ASP A 302 24.73 -22.41 -16.69
N GLY A 303 23.51 -22.61 -17.21
CA GLY A 303 22.79 -23.89 -17.17
C GLY A 303 22.31 -24.29 -15.76
N THR A 304 22.54 -23.45 -14.75
CA THR A 304 22.07 -23.59 -13.37
C THR A 304 20.60 -23.21 -13.27
N LEU A 305 19.74 -23.96 -13.96
CA LEU A 305 18.31 -23.93 -13.72
C LEU A 305 18.06 -24.40 -12.28
N ALA A 306 17.70 -23.46 -11.41
CA ALA A 306 17.07 -23.65 -10.09
C ALA A 306 17.89 -23.61 -8.79
N SER A 307 19.21 -23.36 -8.74
CA SER A 307 19.89 -23.21 -7.41
C SER A 307 21.26 -22.49 -7.39
N GLY A 308 21.61 -21.76 -8.44
CA GLY A 308 22.94 -21.14 -8.55
C GLY A 308 23.03 -19.87 -7.71
N ALA A 309 23.91 -19.85 -6.70
CA ALA A 309 24.31 -18.60 -6.07
C ALA A 309 24.90 -17.66 -7.14
N GLY A 310 24.42 -16.43 -7.19
CA GLY A 310 24.80 -15.46 -8.19
C GLY A 310 24.68 -14.05 -7.65
N GLN A 311 25.74 -13.27 -7.82
CA GLN A 311 25.72 -11.83 -7.61
C GLN A 311 25.89 -11.14 -8.96
N GLU A 312 25.20 -10.02 -9.15
CA GLU A 312 25.35 -9.15 -10.30
C GLU A 312 25.45 -7.71 -9.80
N THR A 313 26.49 -6.99 -10.24
CA THR A 313 26.68 -5.58 -9.93
C THR A 313 26.67 -4.80 -11.23
N VAL A 314 25.72 -3.88 -11.35
CA VAL A 314 25.45 -3.13 -12.57
C VAL A 314 25.62 -1.64 -12.32
N VAL A 315 26.39 -0.99 -13.20
CA VAL A 315 26.41 0.47 -13.32
C VAL A 315 25.33 0.88 -14.31
N ILE A 316 24.36 1.69 -13.88
CA ILE A 316 23.24 2.11 -14.72
C ILE A 316 23.57 3.46 -15.36
N GLU A 317 24.37 3.43 -16.43
CA GLU A 317 24.84 4.65 -17.13
C GLU A 317 23.70 5.52 -17.69
N THR A 318 22.52 4.92 -17.90
CA THR A 318 21.35 5.60 -18.43
C THR A 318 20.67 6.50 -17.39
N ILE A 319 20.98 6.35 -16.10
CA ILE A 319 20.44 7.18 -15.01
C ILE A 319 21.50 8.21 -14.58
N PRO A 320 21.12 9.50 -14.40
CA PRO A 320 22.06 10.51 -13.94
C PRO A 320 22.76 10.14 -12.63
N GLY A 321 24.08 10.30 -12.60
CA GLY A 321 24.92 9.86 -11.49
C GLY A 321 25.40 8.40 -11.59
N SER A 322 24.99 7.68 -12.63
CA SER A 322 25.41 6.30 -12.95
C SER A 322 25.37 5.38 -11.72
N PRO A 323 24.19 5.21 -11.09
CA PRO A 323 24.07 4.47 -9.86
C PRO A 323 24.56 3.05 -10.02
N VAL A 324 25.24 2.55 -8.99
CA VAL A 324 25.66 1.16 -8.88
C VAL A 324 24.59 0.41 -8.10
N VAL A 325 24.14 -0.70 -8.68
CA VAL A 325 23.10 -1.57 -8.11
C VAL A 325 23.65 -2.98 -8.07
N THR A 326 23.61 -3.60 -6.90
CA THR A 326 23.99 -5.00 -6.72
C THR A 326 22.75 -5.80 -6.35
N VAL A 327 22.55 -6.92 -7.06
CA VAL A 327 21.57 -7.94 -6.71
C VAL A 327 22.28 -9.26 -6.45
N ALA A 328 21.85 -10.01 -5.45
CA ALA A 328 22.46 -11.30 -5.12
C ALA A 328 21.44 -12.36 -4.72
N LEU A 329 21.73 -13.60 -5.11
CA LEU A 329 21.01 -14.84 -4.78
C LEU A 329 22.02 -15.90 -4.29
N PRO A 330 21.66 -16.78 -3.33
CA PRO A 330 20.56 -16.59 -2.40
C PRO A 330 20.84 -15.39 -1.48
N LEU A 331 19.81 -14.92 -0.76
CA LEU A 331 20.01 -13.92 0.30
C LEU A 331 21.08 -14.41 1.29
N PRO A 332 22.16 -13.65 1.52
CA PRO A 332 23.17 -14.01 2.50
C PRO A 332 22.53 -14.23 3.88
N GLY A 333 22.72 -15.42 4.47
CA GLY A 333 22.15 -15.79 5.78
C GLY A 333 20.85 -16.58 5.74
N LEU A 334 20.26 -16.80 4.56
CA LEU A 334 19.19 -17.78 4.31
C LEU A 334 19.73 -19.09 3.73
N GLY A 335 21.04 -19.34 3.94
CA GLY A 335 21.68 -20.59 3.53
C GLY A 335 20.92 -21.76 4.12
N MET A 336 20.43 -22.61 3.22
CA MET A 336 19.91 -23.94 3.49
C MET A 336 20.80 -24.61 4.54
N ASP A 337 20.28 -24.76 5.75
CA ASP A 337 20.83 -25.68 6.73
C ASP A 337 20.48 -27.09 6.24
N THR A 338 21.13 -27.54 5.17
CA THR A 338 21.26 -28.97 4.87
C THR A 338 22.32 -29.54 5.82
N GLY A 339 22.07 -29.37 7.12
CA GLY A 339 22.69 -30.19 8.13
C GLY A 339 21.98 -31.53 8.09
N ASP A 340 22.48 -32.45 7.25
CA ASP A 340 22.45 -33.87 7.60
C ASP A 340 23.13 -33.98 8.97
N ALA A 341 22.33 -33.90 10.02
CA ALA A 341 22.74 -34.34 11.33
C ALA A 341 22.80 -35.86 11.26
N ASP A 342 24.00 -36.36 10.97
CA ASP A 342 24.43 -37.73 11.22
C ASP A 342 24.01 -38.13 12.65
N GLU A 343 22.84 -38.77 12.73
CA GLU A 343 22.32 -39.39 13.94
C GLU A 343 23.06 -40.71 14.13
N HIS A 344 24.36 -40.70 14.42
CA HIS A 344 25.09 -41.82 15.05
C HIS A 344 26.52 -41.42 15.41
N SER A 345 26.72 -40.83 16.59
CA SER A 345 27.87 -41.11 17.47
C SER A 345 27.75 -40.33 18.78
N LEU A 346 27.08 -40.92 19.76
CA LEU A 346 27.34 -40.61 21.16
C LEU A 346 28.51 -41.51 21.63
N PRO A 347 29.58 -40.97 22.23
CA PRO A 347 30.58 -41.80 22.88
C PRO A 347 30.02 -42.39 24.19
N PRO A 348 30.41 -43.63 24.56
CA PRO A 348 29.93 -44.28 25.76
C PRO A 348 30.59 -43.68 27.01
N ASN A 349 29.85 -43.69 28.12
CA ASN A 349 30.40 -43.45 29.46
C ASN A 349 31.42 -44.51 29.88
#